data_AF-A0A836XDE4-F1
#
_entry.id   AF-A0A836XDE4-F1
#
_cell.length_a   1.000
_cell.length_b   1.000
_cell.length_c   1.000
_cell.angle_alpha   90.00
_cell.angle_beta   90.00
_cell.angle_gamma   90.00
#
_symmetry.space_group_name_H-M   'P 1'
#
loop_
_entity.id
_entity.type
_entity.pdbx_description
1 polymer ?
#
loop_
_entity_poly.entity_id
_entity_poly.type
_entity_poly.pdbx_seq_one_letter_code
_entity_poly.pdbx_strand_id
1 'polypeptide(L)'
;MLASVSERLGQPVDAWQRLPGGEDCAAFGNGQSVLKLMPPPLADCAERDTELLHRAQGNLPVAVPEVLALERFDGWAVVLLTRLPGQIAKAD
;
A
#
# COMPACT_ATOMS: atom_id res chain seq x y z
N MET A 1 -10.04 -8.62 -6.91
CA MET A 1 -9.21 -8.02 -5.84
C MET A 1 -9.31 -6.50 -5.83
N LEU A 2 -8.66 -5.76 -6.74
CA LEU A 2 -8.68 -4.28 -6.72
C LEU A 2 -10.10 -3.70 -6.73
N ALA A 3 -11.02 -4.26 -7.54
CA ALA A 3 -12.43 -3.82 -7.56
C ALA A 3 -13.11 -3.93 -6.19
N SER A 4 -12.99 -5.09 -5.54
CA SER A 4 -13.57 -5.36 -4.22
C SER A 4 -12.96 -4.48 -3.12
N VAL A 5 -11.65 -4.22 -3.18
CA VAL A 5 -10.98 -3.30 -2.26
C VAL A 5 -11.42 -1.86 -2.50
N SER A 6 -11.55 -1.44 -3.76
CA SER A 6 -11.98 -0.08 -4.13
C SER A 6 -13.41 0.20 -3.65
N GLU A 7 -14.33 -0.75 -3.88
CA GLU A 7 -15.70 -0.69 -3.37
C GLU A 7 -15.73 -0.50 -1.84
N ARG A 8 -14.95 -1.30 -1.12
CA ARG A 8 -14.88 -1.23 0.35
C ARG A 8 -14.30 0.09 0.85
N LEU A 9 -13.33 0.65 0.14
CA LEU A 9 -12.74 1.96 0.45
C LEU A 9 -13.63 3.14 -0.01
N GLY A 10 -14.76 2.87 -0.67
CA GLY A 10 -15.62 3.91 -1.23
C GLY A 10 -14.93 4.72 -2.33
N GLN A 11 -13.95 4.14 -3.02
CA GLN A 11 -13.20 4.79 -4.10
C GLN A 11 -13.47 4.07 -5.43
N PRO A 12 -13.56 4.80 -6.55
CA PRO A 12 -13.77 4.15 -7.83
C PRO A 12 -12.47 3.48 -8.29
N VAL A 13 -12.59 2.35 -8.98
CA VAL A 13 -11.44 1.52 -9.40
C VAL A 13 -10.47 2.29 -10.30
N ASP A 14 -11.00 3.19 -11.13
CA ASP A 14 -10.24 4.03 -12.06
C ASP A 14 -9.45 5.17 -11.38
N ALA A 15 -9.73 5.48 -10.12
CA ALA A 15 -8.90 6.39 -9.33
C ALA A 15 -7.53 5.79 -8.99
N TRP A 16 -7.37 4.48 -9.11
CA TRP A 16 -6.15 3.77 -8.77
C TRP A 16 -5.26 3.57 -9.99
N GLN A 17 -4.12 4.24 -9.99
CA GLN A 17 -3.08 4.03 -11.00
C GLN A 17 -2.10 2.97 -10.51
N ARG A 18 -1.77 1.98 -11.36
CA ARG A 18 -0.71 1.04 -11.07
C ARG A 18 0.63 1.78 -10.92
N LEU A 19 1.32 1.57 -9.80
CA LEU A 19 2.65 2.10 -9.58
C LEU A 19 3.70 1.12 -10.15
N PRO A 20 4.81 1.62 -10.72
CA PRO A 20 5.91 0.78 -11.15
C PRO A 20 6.63 0.16 -9.95
N GLY A 21 7.28 -0.99 -10.17
CA GLY A 21 7.95 -1.76 -9.12
C GLY A 21 7.01 -2.71 -8.36
N GLY A 22 7.61 -3.60 -7.58
CA GLY A 22 6.90 -4.65 -6.84
C GLY A 22 6.64 -5.89 -7.69
N GLU A 23 7.69 -6.69 -7.92
CA GLU A 23 7.57 -7.97 -8.64
C GLU A 23 6.72 -8.95 -7.83
N ASP A 24 6.90 -8.94 -6.50
CA ASP A 24 6.22 -9.83 -5.56
C ASP A 24 4.92 -9.26 -4.98
N CYS A 25 4.65 -7.95 -5.18
CA CYS A 25 3.51 -7.25 -4.58
C CYS A 25 2.95 -6.20 -5.53
N ALA A 26 1.63 -6.09 -5.56
CA ALA A 26 0.94 -5.16 -6.43
C ALA A 26 0.68 -3.81 -5.74
N ALA A 27 1.29 -2.72 -6.23
CA ALA A 27 1.09 -1.38 -5.68
C ALA A 27 0.27 -0.48 -6.62
N PHE A 28 -0.71 0.23 -6.08
CA PHE A 28 -1.52 1.22 -6.77
C PHE A 28 -1.50 2.53 -5.99
N GLY A 29 -1.67 3.66 -6.67
CA GLY A 29 -1.71 4.96 -6.01
C GLY A 29 -2.74 5.88 -6.63
N ASN A 30 -3.28 6.76 -5.81
CA ASN A 30 -4.12 7.88 -6.22
C ASN A 30 -3.52 9.19 -5.67
N GLY A 31 -4.27 10.30 -5.65
CA GLY A 31 -3.78 11.59 -5.17
C GLY A 31 -3.35 11.64 -3.70
N GLN A 32 -3.85 10.75 -2.84
CA GLN A 32 -3.66 10.83 -1.37
C GLN A 32 -3.14 9.53 -0.75
N SER A 33 -3.30 8.40 -1.43
CA SER A 33 -3.07 7.09 -0.86
C SER A 33 -2.29 6.18 -1.80
N VAL A 34 -1.64 5.20 -1.19
CA VAL A 34 -1.02 4.05 -1.87
C VAL A 34 -1.65 2.78 -1.32
N LEU A 35 -2.09 1.91 -2.21
CA LEU A 35 -2.67 0.60 -1.93
C LEU A 35 -1.66 -0.49 -2.31
N LYS A 36 -1.18 -1.27 -1.34
CA LYS A 36 -0.31 -2.43 -1.56
C LYS A 36 -1.13 -3.70 -1.38
N LEU A 37 -1.19 -4.54 -2.40
CA LEU A 37 -1.79 -5.86 -2.38
C LEU A 37 -0.67 -6.91 -2.33
N MET A 38 -0.66 -7.70 -1.27
CA MET A 38 0.35 -8.73 -1.03
C MET A 38 -0.30 -10.10 -1.20
N PRO A 39 0.26 -10.98 -2.04
CA PRO A 39 -0.30 -12.30 -2.29
C PRO A 39 -0.23 -13.18 -1.03
N PRO A 40 -1.05 -14.26 -0.95
CA PRO A 40 -1.11 -15.11 0.24
C PRO A 40 0.25 -15.60 0.79
N PRO A 41 1.24 -16.01 -0.03
CA PRO A 41 2.55 -16.41 0.48
C PRO A 41 3.32 -15.30 1.23
N LEU A 42 2.93 -14.04 1.02
CA LEU A 42 3.55 -12.86 1.61
C LEU A 42 2.61 -12.09 2.54
N ALA A 43 1.38 -12.57 2.76
CA ALA A 43 0.37 -11.84 3.53
C ALA A 43 0.85 -11.55 4.96
N ASP A 44 1.55 -12.50 5.60
CA ASP A 44 2.09 -12.33 6.95
C ASP A 44 3.28 -11.35 7.00
N CYS A 45 3.89 -11.00 5.86
CA CYS A 45 4.87 -9.92 5.81
C CYS A 45 4.22 -8.55 6.01
N ALA A 46 2.94 -8.39 5.66
CA ALA A 46 2.23 -7.12 5.78
C ALA A 46 2.14 -6.64 7.25
N GLU A 47 1.90 -7.56 8.18
CA GLU A 47 1.84 -7.25 9.62
C GLU A 47 3.20 -6.73 10.13
N ARG A 48 4.30 -7.37 9.73
CA ARG A 48 5.65 -6.92 10.10
C ARG A 48 6.01 -5.58 9.47
N ASP A 49 5.73 -5.41 8.18
CA ASP A 49 5.99 -4.16 7.44
C ASP A 49 5.22 -2.99 8.08
N THR A 50 3.94 -3.19 8.40
CA THR A 50 3.10 -2.14 9.00
C THR A 50 3.49 -1.83 10.44
N GLU A 51 3.88 -2.81 11.25
CA GLU A 51 4.40 -2.56 12.60
C GLU A 51 5.68 -1.70 12.55
N LEU A 52 6.60 -2.00 11.63
CA LEU A 52 7.81 -1.21 11.45
C LEU A 52 7.47 0.24 11.04
N LEU A 53 6.54 0.42 10.10
CA LEU A 53 6.10 1.75 9.68
C LEU A 53 5.50 2.54 10.84
N HIS A 54 4.66 1.93 11.68
CA HIS A 54 4.13 2.58 12.88
C HIS A 54 5.23 3.06 13.83
N ARG A 55 6.27 2.23 14.05
CA ARG A 55 7.42 2.61 14.89
C ARG A 55 8.27 3.70 14.26
N ALA A 56 8.35 3.75 12.93
CA ALA A 56 9.11 4.77 12.21
C ALA A 56 8.43 6.15 12.22
N GLN A 57 7.11 6.21 12.41
CA GLN A 57 6.35 7.47 12.42
C GLN A 57 6.89 8.44 13.47
N GLY A 58 7.30 9.63 13.01
CA GLY A 58 7.87 10.69 13.85
C GLY A 58 9.27 10.40 14.42
N ASN A 59 9.84 9.22 14.17
CA ASN A 59 11.10 8.77 14.77
C ASN A 59 12.28 8.76 13.78
N LEU A 60 12.03 9.04 12.50
CA LEU A 60 13.06 9.13 11.46
C LEU A 60 13.21 10.58 10.97
N PRO A 61 14.40 11.00 10.53
CA PRO A 61 14.64 12.34 9.98
C PRO A 61 14.04 12.55 8.57
N VAL A 62 13.30 11.56 8.07
CA VAL A 62 12.66 11.55 6.74
C VAL A 62 11.21 11.12 6.87
N ALA A 63 10.35 11.64 5.99
CA ALA A 63 8.94 11.27 5.97
C ALA A 63 8.76 9.78 5.62
N VAL A 64 7.88 9.11 6.36
CA VAL A 64 7.46 7.72 6.12
C VAL A 64 5.95 7.65 5.92
N PRO A 65 5.44 6.73 5.07
CA PRO A 65 4.01 6.56 4.87
C PRO A 65 3.31 6.14 6.17
N GLU A 66 2.19 6.76 6.48
CA GLU A 66 1.30 6.34 7.58
C GLU A 66 0.48 5.14 7.12
N VAL A 67 0.28 4.17 8.01
CA VAL A 67 -0.62 3.04 7.76
C VAL A 67 -2.04 3.48 8.10
N LEU A 68 -2.87 3.59 7.07
CA LEU A 68 -4.29 3.95 7.20
C LEU A 68 -5.15 2.72 7.51
N ALA A 69 -4.82 1.57 6.90
CA ALA A 69 -5.50 0.31 7.15
C ALA A 69 -4.61 -0.89 6.79
N LEU A 70 -4.84 -2.01 7.48
CA LEU A 70 -4.36 -3.35 7.12
C LEU A 70 -5.54 -4.31 7.19
N GLU A 71 -5.84 -4.96 6.07
CA GLU A 71 -6.94 -5.93 5.98
C GLU A 71 -6.49 -7.24 5.33
N ARG A 72 -7.27 -8.30 5.55
CA ARG A 72 -7.18 -9.55 4.80
C ARG A 72 -8.39 -9.71 3.88
N PHE A 73 -8.15 -10.10 2.63
CA PHE A 73 -9.19 -10.38 1.64
C PHE A 73 -8.83 -11.64 0.86
N ASP A 74 -9.60 -12.72 1.04
CA ASP A 74 -9.38 -14.00 0.35
C ASP A 74 -7.92 -14.50 0.42
N GLY A 75 -7.32 -14.39 1.63
CA GLY A 75 -5.92 -14.76 1.88
C GLY A 75 -4.88 -13.72 1.46
N TRP A 76 -5.25 -12.67 0.74
CA TRP A 76 -4.37 -11.54 0.43
C TRP A 76 -4.31 -10.57 1.60
N ALA A 77 -3.16 -9.94 1.80
CA ALA A 77 -3.08 -8.76 2.65
C ALA A 77 -3.23 -7.49 1.81
N VAL A 78 -4.00 -6.55 2.33
CA VAL A 78 -4.31 -5.27 1.71
C VAL A 78 -3.85 -4.18 2.67
N VAL A 79 -2.84 -3.41 2.27
CA VAL A 79 -2.29 -2.31 3.08
C VAL A 79 -2.62 -0.99 2.40
N LEU A 80 -3.32 -0.12 3.11
CA LEU A 80 -3.57 1.25 2.69
C LEU A 80 -2.62 2.19 3.43
N LEU A 81 -1.88 3.00 2.66
CA LEU A 81 -0.87 3.92 3.15
C LEU A 81 -1.18 5.34 2.71
N THR A 82 -0.70 6.35 3.44
CA THR A 82 -0.63 7.72 2.89
C THR A 82 0.37 7.78 1.74
N ARG A 83 0.10 8.64 0.76
CA ARG A 83 1.03 8.90 -0.35
C ARG A 83 2.05 9.95 0.05
N LEU A 84 3.33 9.60 -0.02
CA LEU A 84 4.40 10.57 0.09
C LEU A 84 4.48 11.44 -1.18
N PRO A 85 4.83 12.74 -1.05
CA PRO A 85 5.05 13.59 -2.21
C PRO A 85 6.28 13.14 -3.01
N GLY A 86 6.29 13.44 -4.31
CA GLY A 86 7.40 13.14 -5.21
C GLY A 86 7.03 12.20 -6.34
N GLN A 87 8.05 11.74 -7.07
CA GLN A 87 7.92 10.85 -8.22
C GLN A 87 8.70 9.57 -7.93
N ILE A 88 8.11 8.43 -8.26
CA ILE A 88 8.82 7.15 -8.19
C ILE A 88 9.94 7.19 -9.22
N ALA A 89 11.16 6.87 -8.78
CA ALA A 89 12.30 6.76 -9.68
C ALA A 89 11.97 5.73 -10.78
N LYS A 90 12.27 6.05 -12.03
CA LYS A 90 12.13 5.08 -13.11
C LYS A 90 13.08 3.91 -12.82
N ALA A 91 12.60 2.69 -13.01
CA ALA A 91 13.52 1.55 -13.13
C ALA A 91 14.35 1.77 -14.40
N ASP A 92 15.66 1.78 -14.27
CA ASP A 92 16.59 1.76 -15.40
C ASP A 92 16.50 0.43 -16.17
#